data_AF-F4HIH7-F1
#
_entry.id   AF-F4HIH7-F1
#
_cell.length_a   1.000
_cell.length_b   1.000
_cell.length_c   1.000
_cell.angle_alpha   90.00
_cell.angle_beta   90.00
_cell.angle_gamma   90.00
#
_symmetry.space_group_name_H-M   'P 1'
#
loop_
_entity.id
_entity.type
_entity.pdbx_description
1 polymer ?
#
loop_
_entity_poly.entity_id
_entity_poly.type
_entity_poly.pdbx_seq_one_letter_code
_entity_poly.pdbx_strand_id
1 'polypeptide(L)'
;MVNYMKRIIPILFLLLLVPRANACFFPQDTYAVEVELSNYNLEPLFHMRNIIIEGDKVIYRSHYDSRLIVMIWNDSKLHVRIQIPTEFKSEKIYVNEFTAIIPIEIILEKAEAKGWNIEGYHFYKDNVSVFAFPESGKECKTDADCKIQGCSGELCVSKNETVFSTCIYKEWYKCLKLTTCGCYNGYCTWKPTKPFIECLKNHNVSIENIVGVRTHVRIEVKGKLTNQTLKEISELFGCNTSRKFREITREAIVPKIDPKELNASIAISEELKWLRSIGVIKINDNDIREISNIARWGYAGYNARIGFYDGKWKPYFNASNATLVRCIGTNFREYEEKLPKDPPSKGTCGIGLLALISLIVALGGRRREDTDDILGGGGFTSDKGKSC
;
A
#
# COMPACT_ATOMS: atom_id res chain seq x y z
N MET A 1 -12.13 -29.46 38.96
CA MET A 1 -11.66 -28.24 38.26
C MET A 1 -10.17 -28.31 37.85
N VAL A 2 -9.28 -28.85 38.70
CA VAL A 2 -7.82 -28.96 38.44
C VAL A 2 -7.45 -29.84 37.22
N ASN A 3 -8.21 -30.90 36.92
CA ASN A 3 -7.94 -31.79 35.78
C ASN A 3 -8.35 -31.20 34.41
N TYR A 4 -9.20 -30.17 34.38
CA TYR A 4 -9.63 -29.54 33.12
C TYR A 4 -8.61 -28.47 32.67
N MET A 5 -8.06 -27.70 33.61
CA MET A 5 -7.00 -26.71 33.33
C MET A 5 -5.69 -27.34 32.83
N LYS A 6 -5.31 -28.53 33.33
CA LYS A 6 -4.10 -29.24 32.86
C LYS A 6 -4.18 -29.70 31.41
N ARG A 7 -5.37 -29.88 30.85
CA ARG A 7 -5.57 -30.26 29.43
C ARG A 7 -5.67 -29.05 28.50
N ILE A 8 -6.05 -27.88 29.00
CA ILE A 8 -6.19 -26.64 28.21
C ILE A 8 -4.84 -25.97 27.96
N ILE A 9 -3.93 -25.98 28.94
CA ILE A 9 -2.60 -25.36 28.84
C ILE A 9 -1.79 -25.88 27.63
N PRO A 10 -1.66 -27.20 27.37
CA PRO A 10 -0.91 -27.67 26.21
C PRO A 10 -1.58 -27.31 24.87
N ILE A 11 -2.92 -27.23 24.82
CA ILE A 11 -3.67 -26.82 23.61
C ILE A 11 -3.46 -25.34 23.30
N LEU A 12 -3.47 -24.48 24.34
CA LEU A 12 -3.19 -23.05 24.20
C LEU A 12 -1.74 -22.79 23.76
N PHE A 13 -0.79 -23.61 24.26
CA PHE A 13 0.61 -23.57 23.84
C PHE A 13 0.79 -24.05 22.39
N LEU A 14 0.03 -25.07 21.95
CA LEU A 14 0.02 -25.53 20.56
C LEU A 14 -0.53 -24.47 19.59
N LEU A 15 -1.53 -23.70 20.02
CA LEU A 15 -2.10 -22.58 19.26
C LEU A 15 -1.12 -21.41 19.09
N LEU A 16 -0.18 -21.22 20.02
CA LEU A 16 0.89 -20.22 19.92
C LEU A 16 2.02 -20.64 18.96
N LEU A 17 2.12 -21.94 18.65
CA LEU A 17 3.08 -22.49 17.69
C LEU A 17 2.56 -22.51 16.25
N VAL A 18 1.30 -22.11 16.02
CA VAL A 18 0.78 -22.00 14.65
C VAL A 18 1.45 -20.80 13.99
N PRO A 19 2.27 -21.00 12.94
CA PRO A 19 2.89 -19.90 12.24
C PRO A 19 1.81 -18.96 11.72
N ARG A 20 1.89 -17.68 12.08
CA ARG A 20 1.02 -16.63 11.53
C ARG A 20 1.41 -16.41 10.07
N ALA A 21 0.87 -17.26 9.22
CA ALA A 21 1.06 -17.17 7.79
C ALA A 21 0.15 -16.06 7.26
N ASN A 22 0.74 -14.98 6.76
CA ASN A 22 0.02 -13.88 6.13
C ASN A 22 -0.27 -14.21 4.66
N ALA A 23 -1.29 -13.60 4.08
CA ALA A 23 -1.47 -13.59 2.64
C ALA A 23 -0.16 -13.18 1.97
N CYS A 24 0.31 -13.98 1.01
CA CYS A 24 1.53 -13.69 0.30
C CYS A 24 1.32 -12.43 -0.53
N PHE A 25 2.02 -11.36 -0.15
CA PHE A 25 1.84 -10.01 -0.70
C PHE A 25 3.17 -9.28 -0.63
N PHE A 26 3.64 -8.81 -1.78
CA PHE A 26 4.77 -7.89 -1.85
C PHE A 26 4.23 -6.49 -2.13
N PRO A 27 4.68 -5.44 -1.41
CA PRO A 27 4.19 -4.08 -1.67
C PRO A 27 4.39 -3.61 -3.11
N GLN A 28 5.31 -4.19 -3.86
CA GLN A 28 5.48 -3.92 -5.30
C GLN A 28 4.32 -4.44 -6.17
N ASP A 29 3.57 -5.44 -5.69
CA ASP A 29 2.43 -6.00 -6.41
C ASP A 29 1.33 -4.95 -6.62
N THR A 30 1.19 -3.96 -5.71
CA THR A 30 0.23 -2.85 -5.87
C THR A 30 0.52 -1.96 -7.08
N TYR A 31 1.74 -2.01 -7.59
CA TYR A 31 2.22 -1.19 -8.71
C TYR A 31 2.59 -2.04 -9.92
N ALA A 32 2.04 -3.26 -10.01
CA ALA A 32 2.28 -4.18 -11.10
C ALA A 32 0.97 -4.81 -11.61
N VAL A 33 1.03 -5.34 -12.82
CA VAL A 33 0.02 -6.24 -13.39
C VAL A 33 0.74 -7.48 -13.91
N GLU A 34 0.16 -8.66 -13.70
CA GLU A 34 0.77 -9.94 -14.03
C GLU A 34 -0.24 -10.88 -14.66
N VAL A 35 0.19 -11.59 -15.71
CA VAL A 35 -0.63 -12.55 -16.45
C VAL A 35 0.08 -13.90 -16.52
N GLU A 36 -0.64 -14.97 -16.19
CA GLU A 36 -0.21 -16.35 -16.39
C GLU A 36 -0.68 -16.91 -17.73
N LEU A 37 0.24 -17.52 -18.48
CA LEU A 37 0.00 -18.12 -19.80
C LEU A 37 0.55 -19.56 -19.85
N SER A 38 -0.17 -20.46 -20.52
CA SER A 38 0.22 -21.88 -20.58
C SER A 38 0.96 -22.31 -21.84
N ASN A 39 0.87 -21.53 -22.94
CA ASN A 39 1.46 -21.91 -24.24
C ASN A 39 2.49 -20.87 -24.68
N TYR A 40 3.77 -21.21 -24.55
CA TYR A 40 4.87 -20.29 -24.77
C TYR A 40 6.15 -20.99 -25.23
N ASN A 41 7.09 -20.20 -25.76
CA ASN A 41 8.46 -20.55 -26.10
C ASN A 41 9.37 -19.35 -25.80
N LEU A 42 10.29 -19.46 -24.85
CA LEU A 42 11.16 -18.34 -24.46
C LEU A 42 12.35 -18.14 -25.40
N GLU A 43 12.69 -19.10 -26.26
CA GLU A 43 13.84 -19.04 -27.17
C GLU A 43 13.95 -17.73 -27.98
N PRO A 44 12.86 -17.18 -28.55
CA PRO A 44 12.96 -15.92 -29.30
C PRO A 44 13.44 -14.74 -28.46
N LEU A 45 13.17 -14.73 -27.14
CA LEU A 45 13.61 -13.64 -26.26
C LEU A 45 15.12 -13.66 -26.05
N PHE A 46 15.74 -14.83 -25.90
CA PHE A 46 17.18 -14.92 -25.59
C PHE A 46 18.09 -14.39 -26.70
N HIS A 47 17.54 -14.17 -27.90
CA HIS A 47 18.26 -13.61 -29.06
C HIS A 47 18.05 -12.08 -29.21
N MET A 48 17.29 -11.45 -28.32
CA MET A 48 16.99 -10.03 -28.38
C MET A 48 18.07 -9.18 -27.72
N ARG A 49 18.26 -7.95 -28.22
CA ARG A 49 19.04 -6.93 -27.51
C ARG A 49 18.18 -6.25 -26.45
N ASN A 50 18.83 -5.49 -25.56
CA ASN A 50 18.18 -4.71 -24.51
C ASN A 50 17.37 -5.52 -23.49
N ILE A 51 17.79 -6.76 -23.25
CA ILE A 51 17.26 -7.61 -22.19
C ILE A 51 18.35 -7.87 -21.14
N ILE A 52 17.91 -8.22 -19.93
CA ILE A 52 18.75 -8.74 -18.86
C ILE A 52 18.19 -10.09 -18.44
N ILE A 53 19.07 -11.03 -18.16
CA ILE A 53 18.72 -12.32 -17.59
C ILE A 53 19.23 -12.34 -16.16
N GLU A 54 18.32 -12.46 -15.19
CA GLU A 54 18.63 -12.59 -13.77
C GLU A 54 18.00 -13.87 -13.21
N GLY A 55 18.82 -14.89 -12.99
CA GLY A 55 18.33 -16.23 -12.66
C GLY A 55 17.51 -16.79 -13.82
N ASP A 56 16.24 -17.12 -13.55
CA ASP A 56 15.24 -17.62 -14.50
C ASP A 56 14.37 -16.52 -15.12
N LYS A 57 14.65 -15.25 -14.82
CA LYS A 57 13.85 -14.11 -15.27
C LYS A 57 14.52 -13.36 -16.42
N VAL A 58 13.74 -13.10 -17.46
CA VAL A 58 14.06 -12.13 -18.52
C VAL A 58 13.43 -10.80 -18.15
N ILE A 59 14.24 -9.75 -18.07
CA ILE A 59 13.85 -8.42 -17.62
C ILE A 59 14.20 -7.39 -18.69
N TYR A 60 13.26 -6.51 -19.04
CA TYR A 60 13.47 -5.49 -20.07
C TYR A 60 12.54 -4.28 -19.89
N ARG A 61 12.73 -3.21 -20.69
CA ARG A 61 11.86 -2.02 -20.66
C ARG A 61 10.63 -2.18 -21.56
N SER A 62 9.47 -1.73 -21.10
CA SER A 62 8.22 -1.92 -21.84
C SER A 62 8.23 -1.16 -23.18
N HIS A 63 7.58 -1.77 -24.18
CA HIS A 63 7.21 -1.19 -25.47
C HIS A 63 6.10 -0.14 -25.37
N TYR A 64 5.32 -0.13 -24.29
CA TYR A 64 4.28 0.89 -24.04
C TYR A 64 4.88 2.19 -23.48
N ASP A 65 5.68 2.08 -22.43
CA ASP A 65 6.38 3.21 -21.79
C ASP A 65 7.72 2.70 -21.25
N SER A 66 8.83 3.25 -21.74
CA SER A 66 10.19 2.80 -21.41
C SER A 66 10.56 3.00 -19.94
N ARG A 67 9.77 3.77 -19.18
CA ARG A 67 9.94 3.89 -17.73
C ARG A 67 9.47 2.62 -17.00
N LEU A 68 8.58 1.82 -17.60
CA LEU A 68 8.09 0.55 -17.03
C LEU A 68 9.08 -0.60 -17.20
N ILE A 69 8.99 -1.57 -16.29
CA ILE A 69 9.80 -2.79 -16.30
C ILE A 69 8.90 -3.97 -16.64
N VAL A 70 9.32 -4.80 -17.59
CA VAL A 70 8.70 -6.07 -17.90
C VAL A 70 9.58 -7.18 -17.37
N MET A 71 8.97 -8.12 -16.65
CA MET A 71 9.61 -9.33 -16.13
C MET A 71 8.86 -10.53 -16.67
N ILE A 72 9.60 -11.46 -17.26
CA ILE A 72 9.10 -12.72 -17.79
C ILE A 72 9.86 -13.84 -17.11
N TRP A 73 9.15 -14.77 -16.51
CA TRP A 73 9.76 -15.97 -15.95
C TRP A 73 8.82 -17.15 -16.11
N ASN A 74 9.41 -18.33 -16.03
CA ASN A 74 8.65 -19.56 -16.01
C ASN A 74 8.76 -20.22 -14.65
N ASP A 75 7.61 -20.59 -14.11
CA ASP A 75 7.51 -21.53 -13.00
C ASP A 75 6.71 -22.75 -13.48
N SER A 76 5.44 -22.85 -13.10
CA SER A 76 4.48 -23.83 -13.66
C SER A 76 3.78 -23.34 -14.92
N LYS A 77 3.72 -22.02 -15.09
CA LYS A 77 3.18 -21.30 -16.24
C LYS A 77 4.14 -20.15 -16.55
N LEU A 78 4.00 -19.58 -17.74
CA LEU A 78 4.69 -18.35 -18.06
C LEU A 78 4.02 -17.18 -17.33
N HIS A 79 4.81 -16.41 -16.61
CA HIS A 79 4.38 -15.15 -16.02
C HIS A 79 4.89 -13.99 -16.87
N VAL A 80 3.99 -13.09 -17.25
CA VAL A 80 4.31 -11.81 -17.88
C VAL A 80 3.87 -10.72 -16.93
N ARG A 81 4.84 -10.05 -16.29
CA ARG A 81 4.60 -8.99 -15.31
C ARG A 81 5.11 -7.67 -15.84
N ILE A 82 4.27 -6.64 -15.73
CA ILE A 82 4.65 -5.25 -15.99
C ILE A 82 4.57 -4.51 -14.66
N GLN A 83 5.63 -3.79 -14.32
CA GLN A 83 5.78 -3.15 -13.03
C GLN A 83 6.25 -1.71 -13.19
N ILE A 84 5.60 -0.81 -12.46
CA ILE A 84 6.11 0.55 -12.22
C ILE A 84 7.33 0.42 -11.30
N PRO A 85 8.50 0.96 -11.66
CA PRO A 85 9.65 0.98 -10.77
C PRO A 85 9.27 1.54 -9.40
N THR A 86 9.78 0.94 -8.35
CA THR A 86 9.50 1.34 -6.96
C THR A 86 10.79 1.66 -6.23
N GLU A 87 10.72 2.58 -5.28
CA GLU A 87 11.79 2.90 -4.34
C GLU A 87 11.31 2.76 -2.91
N PHE A 88 12.26 2.54 -2.01
CA PHE A 88 12.03 2.79 -0.60
C PHE A 88 12.04 4.30 -0.35
N LYS A 89 10.91 4.82 0.13
CA LYS A 89 10.87 6.14 0.75
C LYS A 89 10.70 6.02 2.24
N SER A 90 11.54 6.77 2.92
CA SER A 90 11.40 7.07 4.33
C SER A 90 10.59 8.36 4.43
N GLU A 91 9.35 8.27 4.90
CA GLU A 91 8.50 9.43 5.14
C GLU A 91 8.41 9.69 6.64
N LYS A 92 8.61 10.95 7.03
CA LYS A 92 8.34 11.40 8.39
C LYS A 92 6.83 11.55 8.58
N ILE A 93 6.30 10.92 9.62
CA ILE A 93 4.92 11.05 10.02
C ILE A 93 4.89 11.59 11.45
N TYR A 94 4.17 12.68 11.65
CA TYR A 94 3.89 13.19 12.98
C TYR A 94 2.58 12.60 13.47
N VAL A 95 2.65 11.86 14.58
CA VAL A 95 1.49 11.19 15.16
C VAL A 95 1.12 11.83 16.49
N ASN A 96 -0.14 12.17 16.68
CA ASN A 96 -0.69 12.51 17.99
C ASN A 96 -1.84 11.57 18.31
N GLU A 97 -1.79 10.93 19.49
CA GLU A 97 -2.85 10.06 19.97
C GLU A 97 -3.33 10.55 21.32
N PHE A 98 -4.64 10.58 21.51
CA PHE A 98 -5.26 10.92 22.77
C PHE A 98 -6.68 10.36 22.85
N THR A 99 -7.18 10.23 24.07
CA THR A 99 -8.57 9.87 24.33
C THR A 99 -9.29 11.09 24.87
N ALA A 100 -10.43 11.45 24.30
CA ALA A 100 -11.25 12.57 24.75
C ALA A 100 -12.74 12.30 24.54
N ILE A 101 -13.60 13.07 25.19
CA ILE A 101 -15.04 13.03 24.92
C ILE A 101 -15.29 13.88 23.69
N ILE A 102 -15.52 13.21 22.55
CA ILE A 102 -15.81 13.91 21.31
C ILE A 102 -17.07 13.34 20.67
N PRO A 103 -18.13 14.16 20.57
CA PRO A 103 -19.36 13.77 19.86
C PRO A 103 -19.03 13.62 18.38
N ILE A 104 -19.12 12.41 17.87
CA ILE A 104 -18.61 12.09 16.54
C ILE A 104 -19.45 12.77 15.45
N GLU A 105 -20.76 12.91 15.69
CA GLU A 105 -21.71 13.59 14.82
C GLU A 105 -21.33 15.06 14.63
N ILE A 106 -20.83 15.72 15.68
CA ILE A 106 -20.39 17.12 15.61
C ILE A 106 -19.09 17.24 14.81
N ILE A 107 -18.16 16.29 14.93
CA ILE A 107 -16.95 16.27 14.08
C ILE A 107 -17.35 16.04 12.62
N LEU A 108 -18.22 15.07 12.34
CA LEU A 108 -18.65 14.71 10.99
C LEU A 108 -19.17 15.94 10.24
N GLU A 109 -20.14 16.65 10.84
CA GLU A 109 -20.71 17.85 10.22
C GLU A 109 -19.66 18.97 10.00
N LYS A 110 -18.71 19.13 10.93
CA LYS A 110 -17.61 20.11 10.76
C LYS A 110 -16.64 19.70 9.67
N ALA A 111 -16.30 18.41 9.59
CA ALA A 111 -15.41 17.85 8.60
C ALA A 111 -15.98 18.08 7.19
N GLU A 112 -17.25 17.75 6.99
CA GLU A 112 -17.98 17.99 5.73
C GLU A 112 -17.97 19.47 5.36
N ALA A 113 -18.38 20.35 6.29
CA ALA A 113 -18.43 21.79 6.06
C ALA A 113 -17.06 22.41 5.71
N LYS A 114 -15.96 21.74 6.08
CA LYS A 114 -14.58 22.19 5.85
C LYS A 114 -13.89 21.47 4.69
N GLY A 115 -14.64 20.65 3.94
CA GLY A 115 -14.13 19.94 2.77
C GLY A 115 -13.13 18.83 3.10
N TRP A 116 -13.30 18.16 4.25
CA TRP A 116 -12.59 16.91 4.53
C TRP A 116 -13.29 15.76 3.81
N ASN A 117 -12.50 14.79 3.35
CA ASN A 117 -13.03 13.52 2.88
C ASN A 117 -13.30 12.62 4.08
N ILE A 118 -14.36 11.81 4.01
CA ILE A 118 -14.84 11.02 5.15
C ILE A 118 -15.09 9.58 4.71
N GLU A 119 -14.45 8.65 5.40
CA GLU A 119 -14.64 7.20 5.24
C GLU A 119 -14.87 6.59 6.63
N GLY A 120 -16.14 6.51 7.04
CA GLY A 120 -16.52 6.06 8.38
C GLY A 120 -15.96 6.99 9.46
N TYR A 121 -15.02 6.49 10.26
CA TYR A 121 -14.34 7.25 11.32
C TYR A 121 -12.98 7.82 10.91
N HIS A 122 -12.63 7.73 9.63
CA HIS A 122 -11.42 8.31 9.05
C HIS A 122 -11.77 9.58 8.28
N PHE A 123 -11.20 10.70 8.72
CA PHE A 123 -11.31 12.01 8.11
C PHE A 123 -9.95 12.38 7.52
N TYR A 124 -9.87 12.73 6.25
CA TYR A 124 -8.59 13.09 5.65
C TYR A 124 -8.69 14.26 4.69
N LYS A 125 -7.63 15.07 4.69
CA LYS A 125 -7.48 16.25 3.86
C LYS A 125 -5.99 16.51 3.66
N ASP A 126 -5.58 16.68 2.41
CA ASP A 126 -4.19 16.93 2.03
C ASP A 126 -3.22 15.89 2.64
N ASN A 127 -2.32 16.33 3.53
CA ASN A 127 -1.35 15.47 4.22
C ASN A 127 -1.78 15.05 5.63
N VAL A 128 -3.04 15.28 6.02
CA VAL A 128 -3.58 15.01 7.36
C VAL A 128 -4.62 13.90 7.32
N SER A 129 -4.47 12.93 8.21
CA SER A 129 -5.44 11.89 8.50
C SER A 129 -5.82 11.94 9.97
N VAL A 130 -7.11 11.90 10.26
CA VAL A 130 -7.68 11.85 11.60
C VAL A 130 -8.55 10.61 11.69
N PHE A 131 -8.28 9.77 12.68
CA PHE A 131 -9.07 8.59 13.00
C PHE A 131 -9.71 8.82 14.37
N ALA A 132 -11.04 8.83 14.45
CA ALA A 132 -11.75 9.06 15.70
C ALA A 132 -12.66 7.85 16.03
N PHE A 133 -12.11 6.89 16.75
CA PHE A 133 -12.80 5.65 17.09
C PHE A 133 -13.55 5.80 18.43
N PRO A 134 -14.89 5.86 18.44
CA PRO A 134 -15.62 5.87 19.70
C PRO A 134 -15.43 4.55 20.45
N GLU A 135 -15.22 4.62 21.75
CA GLU A 135 -15.19 3.43 22.59
C GLU A 135 -16.59 2.80 22.64
N SER A 136 -16.64 1.47 22.57
CA SER A 136 -17.89 0.72 22.62
C SER A 136 -18.09 0.10 24.01
N GLY A 137 -19.16 0.53 24.69
CA GLY A 137 -19.60 0.04 25.98
C GLY A 137 -20.49 -1.20 25.86
N LYS A 138 -20.85 -1.76 27.02
CA LYS A 138 -21.73 -2.93 27.13
C LYS A 138 -22.90 -2.72 28.10
N GLU A 139 -23.12 -1.49 28.54
CA GLU A 139 -24.16 -1.14 29.52
C GLU A 139 -25.56 -1.19 28.92
N CYS A 140 -25.68 -0.92 27.62
CA CYS A 140 -26.94 -0.83 26.90
C CYS A 140 -26.82 -1.27 25.44
N LYS A 141 -27.96 -1.59 24.83
CA LYS A 141 -28.12 -1.75 23.38
C LYS A 141 -29.09 -0.72 22.80
N THR A 142 -30.07 -0.30 23.60
CA THR A 142 -31.12 0.64 23.22
C THR A 142 -31.35 1.67 24.32
N ASP A 143 -31.97 2.80 23.98
CA ASP A 143 -32.31 3.84 24.97
C ASP A 143 -33.17 3.32 26.12
N ALA A 144 -34.00 2.30 25.88
CA ALA A 144 -34.86 1.69 26.89
C ALA A 144 -34.11 0.91 27.98
N ASP A 145 -32.82 0.63 27.76
CA ASP A 145 -31.92 0.00 28.74
C ASP A 145 -31.35 1.03 29.72
N CYS A 146 -31.63 2.32 29.53
CA CYS A 146 -31.15 3.41 30.37
C CYS A 146 -32.32 4.07 31.11
N LYS A 147 -32.04 4.66 32.28
CA LYS A 147 -33.01 5.41 33.07
C LYS A 147 -32.39 6.66 33.68
N ILE A 148 -33.23 7.67 33.87
CA ILE A 148 -32.87 8.85 34.64
C ILE A 148 -32.98 8.50 36.13
N GLN A 149 -31.95 8.86 36.90
CA GLN A 149 -31.90 8.70 38.34
C GLN A 149 -31.22 9.93 38.98
N GLY A 150 -30.94 9.86 40.28
CA GLY A 150 -30.45 10.99 41.07
C GLY A 150 -31.59 11.85 41.63
N CYS A 151 -31.31 12.54 42.73
CA CYS A 151 -32.31 13.32 43.45
C CYS A 151 -32.86 14.51 42.63
N SER A 152 -32.06 15.06 41.71
CA SER A 152 -32.45 16.13 40.79
C SER A 152 -32.64 15.65 39.34
N GLY A 153 -32.66 14.33 39.10
CA GLY A 153 -32.72 13.74 37.77
C GLY A 153 -31.45 13.96 36.94
N GLU A 154 -30.30 14.09 37.61
CA GLU A 154 -29.02 14.44 37.00
C GLU A 154 -28.21 13.24 36.48
N LEU A 155 -28.56 12.02 36.89
CA LEU A 155 -27.84 10.80 36.52
C LEU A 155 -28.55 10.10 35.37
N CYS A 156 -27.78 9.64 34.38
CA CYS A 156 -28.24 8.70 33.37
C CYS A 156 -27.47 7.39 33.57
N VAL A 157 -28.18 6.32 33.93
CA VAL A 157 -27.57 5.05 34.35
C VAL A 157 -28.28 3.87 33.69
N SER A 158 -27.65 2.69 33.75
CA SER A 158 -28.29 1.46 33.30
C SER A 158 -29.56 1.18 34.12
N LYS A 159 -30.58 0.62 33.47
CA LYS A 159 -31.87 0.30 34.09
C LYS A 159 -31.74 -0.64 35.29
N ASN A 160 -30.74 -1.52 35.25
CA ASN A 160 -30.46 -2.51 36.29
C ASN A 160 -29.58 -1.97 37.43
N GLU A 161 -29.05 -0.76 37.30
CA GLU A 161 -28.21 -0.13 38.31
C GLU A 161 -29.05 0.76 39.23
N THR A 162 -28.61 0.91 40.48
CA THR A 162 -29.22 1.86 41.42
C THR A 162 -28.11 2.69 42.03
N VAL A 163 -28.06 3.96 41.63
CA VAL A 163 -27.06 4.92 42.11
C VAL A 163 -27.76 6.00 42.93
N PHE A 164 -27.16 6.36 44.07
CA PHE A 164 -27.65 7.44 44.93
C PHE A 164 -26.80 8.68 44.73
N SER A 165 -27.44 9.84 44.66
CA SER A 165 -26.77 11.15 44.66
C SER A 165 -27.18 11.97 45.86
N THR A 166 -26.36 12.96 46.21
CA THR A 166 -26.75 13.98 47.18
C THR A 166 -27.82 14.90 46.59
N CYS A 167 -28.82 15.27 47.37
CA CYS A 167 -29.91 16.17 46.95
C CYS A 167 -29.45 17.63 46.86
N ILE A 168 -28.59 17.93 45.87
CA ILE A 168 -28.10 19.27 45.58
C ILE A 168 -28.52 19.63 44.16
N TYR A 169 -29.28 20.71 44.02
CA TYR A 169 -29.62 21.25 42.71
C TYR A 169 -28.53 22.21 42.23
N LYS A 170 -28.09 22.07 40.97
CA LYS A 170 -27.15 22.98 40.32
C LYS A 170 -27.83 23.67 39.14
N GLU A 171 -27.58 24.97 38.97
CA GLU A 171 -28.17 25.77 37.89
C GLU A 171 -28.01 25.15 36.49
N TRP A 172 -26.88 24.50 36.23
CA TRP A 172 -26.62 23.87 34.94
C TRP A 172 -27.51 22.65 34.65
N TYR A 173 -28.18 22.05 35.64
CA TYR A 173 -29.09 20.92 35.42
C TYR A 173 -30.23 21.25 34.45
N LYS A 174 -30.58 22.54 34.27
CA LYS A 174 -31.52 22.95 33.23
C LYS A 174 -31.05 22.56 31.82
N CYS A 175 -29.74 22.42 31.59
CA CYS A 175 -29.17 21.96 30.33
C CYS A 175 -29.58 20.52 30.00
N LEU A 176 -29.88 19.68 31.01
CA LEU A 176 -30.33 18.30 30.80
C LEU A 176 -31.66 18.22 30.04
N LYS A 177 -32.47 19.28 30.07
CA LYS A 177 -33.71 19.39 29.28
C LYS A 177 -33.45 19.54 27.77
N LEU A 178 -32.21 19.85 27.39
CA LEU A 178 -31.78 20.01 26.00
C LEU A 178 -31.21 18.71 25.41
N THR A 179 -31.25 17.62 26.18
CA THR A 179 -30.77 16.30 25.80
C THR A 179 -31.67 15.22 26.39
N THR A 180 -31.37 13.97 26.09
CA THR A 180 -32.07 12.78 26.57
C THR A 180 -31.07 11.80 27.16
N CYS A 181 -31.43 11.17 28.27
CA CYS A 181 -30.73 9.99 28.77
C CYS A 181 -31.04 8.81 27.85
N GLY A 182 -30.01 8.12 27.38
CA GLY A 182 -30.18 6.97 26.49
C GLY A 182 -28.88 6.24 26.23
N CYS A 183 -28.95 5.28 25.31
CA CYS A 183 -27.79 4.49 24.93
C CYS A 183 -26.98 5.24 23.87
N TYR A 184 -25.71 5.46 24.15
CA TYR A 184 -24.78 6.11 23.24
C TYR A 184 -23.48 5.31 23.22
N ASN A 185 -23.16 4.73 22.06
CA ASN A 185 -22.03 3.80 21.87
C ASN A 185 -21.94 2.69 22.94
N GLY A 186 -23.07 2.16 23.39
CA GLY A 186 -23.13 1.08 24.38
C GLY A 186 -22.99 1.51 25.84
N TYR A 187 -23.00 2.82 26.11
CA TYR A 187 -23.03 3.40 27.46
C TYR A 187 -24.36 4.11 27.72
N CYS A 188 -24.88 4.00 28.95
CA CYS A 188 -26.01 4.81 29.38
C CYS A 188 -25.51 6.18 29.80
N THR A 189 -25.79 7.20 28.99
CA THR A 189 -25.31 8.54 29.25
C THR A 189 -26.22 9.62 28.64
N TRP A 190 -26.00 10.87 29.03
CA TRP A 190 -26.66 12.01 28.42
C TRP A 190 -26.13 12.21 27.00
N LYS A 191 -27.00 12.20 25.99
CA LYS A 191 -26.58 12.29 24.58
C LYS A 191 -25.94 13.66 24.29
N PRO A 192 -24.75 13.72 23.67
CA PRO A 192 -24.02 14.96 23.50
C PRO A 192 -24.53 15.81 22.32
N THR A 193 -25.74 16.37 22.43
CA THR A 193 -26.33 17.24 21.40
C THR A 193 -25.68 18.64 21.41
N LYS A 194 -25.68 19.35 20.26
CA LYS A 194 -25.13 20.72 20.19
C LYS A 194 -25.74 21.69 21.22
N PRO A 195 -27.09 21.79 21.37
CA PRO A 195 -27.69 22.72 22.33
C PRO A 195 -27.31 22.40 23.78
N PHE A 196 -27.18 21.12 24.11
CA PHE A 196 -26.77 20.66 25.43
C PHE A 196 -25.34 21.08 25.76
N ILE A 197 -24.40 20.83 24.83
CA ILE A 197 -22.98 21.15 25.01
C ILE A 197 -22.77 22.66 25.13
N GLU A 198 -23.47 23.45 24.32
CA GLU A 198 -23.40 24.91 24.37
C GLU A 198 -23.92 25.43 25.72
N CYS A 199 -25.03 24.87 26.22
CA CYS A 199 -25.55 25.22 27.54
C CYS A 199 -24.55 24.88 28.66
N LEU A 200 -23.92 23.69 28.64
CA LEU A 200 -22.89 23.32 29.61
C LEU A 200 -21.72 24.31 29.61
N LYS A 201 -21.26 24.71 28.42
CA LYS A 201 -20.19 25.70 28.24
C LYS A 201 -20.56 27.04 28.86
N ASN A 202 -21.78 27.54 28.66
CA ASN A 202 -22.26 28.79 29.25
C ASN A 202 -22.30 28.75 30.79
N HIS A 203 -22.35 27.55 31.38
CA HIS A 203 -22.29 27.32 32.81
C HIS A 203 -20.89 26.91 33.32
N ASN A 204 -19.86 26.96 32.47
CA ASN A 204 -18.50 26.50 32.79
C ASN A 204 -18.44 25.05 33.30
N VAL A 205 -19.32 24.19 32.79
CA VAL A 205 -19.34 22.76 33.11
C VAL A 205 -18.67 21.98 31.99
N SER A 206 -17.66 21.18 32.35
CA SER A 206 -17.04 20.29 31.37
C SER A 206 -17.95 19.10 31.04
N ILE A 207 -18.07 18.80 29.75
CA ILE A 207 -18.77 17.62 29.22
C ILE A 207 -18.18 16.31 29.74
N GLU A 208 -16.88 16.31 30.09
CA GLU A 208 -16.17 15.13 30.62
C GLU A 208 -16.74 14.58 31.92
N ASN A 209 -17.42 15.44 32.69
CA ASN A 209 -18.03 15.05 33.95
C ASN A 209 -19.43 14.45 33.78
N ILE A 210 -20.02 14.56 32.58
CA ILE A 210 -21.44 14.25 32.34
C ILE A 210 -21.62 13.12 31.34
N VAL A 211 -20.80 13.11 30.28
CA VAL A 211 -20.85 12.11 29.22
C VAL A 211 -19.84 11.00 29.54
N GLY A 212 -20.26 9.74 29.44
CA GLY A 212 -19.40 8.58 29.75
C GLY A 212 -18.56 8.09 28.59
N VAL A 213 -18.93 8.45 27.36
CA VAL A 213 -18.30 7.92 26.14
C VAL A 213 -17.04 8.67 25.79
N ARG A 214 -15.95 7.92 25.66
CA ARG A 214 -14.66 8.41 25.19
C ARG A 214 -14.42 7.98 23.75
N THR A 215 -13.62 8.78 23.05
CA THR A 215 -13.22 8.56 21.67
C THR A 215 -11.71 8.53 21.62
N HIS A 216 -11.14 7.44 21.11
CA HIS A 216 -9.72 7.35 20.81
C HIS A 216 -9.45 8.07 19.49
N VAL A 217 -8.67 9.14 19.56
CA VAL A 217 -8.29 9.95 18.40
C VAL A 217 -6.83 9.69 18.07
N ARG A 218 -6.58 9.36 16.80
CA ARG A 218 -5.25 9.31 16.21
C ARG A 218 -5.17 10.30 15.06
N ILE A 219 -4.21 11.21 15.13
CA ILE A 219 -3.93 12.19 14.09
C ILE A 219 -2.58 11.84 13.49
N GLU A 220 -2.51 11.75 12.16
CA GLU A 220 -1.29 11.54 11.41
C GLU A 220 -1.10 12.70 10.43
N VAL A 221 0.08 13.32 10.44
CA VAL A 221 0.49 14.34 9.49
C VAL A 221 1.72 13.84 8.74
N LYS A 222 1.59 13.66 7.42
CA LYS A 222 2.68 13.22 6.55
C LYS A 222 3.58 14.38 6.14
N GLY A 223 4.89 14.14 6.07
CA GLY A 223 5.85 15.14 5.63
C GLY A 223 6.18 16.15 6.73
N LYS A 224 5.69 17.39 6.62
CA LYS A 224 6.01 18.49 7.56
C LYS A 224 4.81 18.90 8.39
N LEU A 225 5.00 19.00 9.71
CA LEU A 225 4.02 19.60 10.62
C LEU A 225 4.14 21.13 10.58
N THR A 226 3.13 21.81 10.04
CA THR A 226 3.12 23.28 9.91
C THR A 226 2.08 23.93 10.84
N ASN A 227 2.22 25.23 11.09
CA ASN A 227 1.20 25.98 11.83
C ASN A 227 -0.17 25.98 11.15
N GLN A 228 -0.20 25.95 9.81
CA GLN A 228 -1.43 25.84 9.05
C GLN A 228 -2.11 24.48 9.29
N THR A 229 -1.33 23.40 9.27
CA THR A 229 -1.82 22.06 9.61
C THR A 229 -2.40 22.00 11.03
N LEU A 230 -1.70 22.58 12.01
CA LEU A 230 -2.19 22.64 13.39
C LEU A 230 -3.49 23.45 13.52
N LYS A 231 -3.63 24.52 12.73
CA LYS A 231 -4.85 25.33 12.67
C LYS A 231 -6.01 24.52 12.09
N GLU A 232 -5.80 23.81 10.99
CA GLU A 232 -6.82 22.95 10.36
C GLU A 232 -7.32 21.87 11.33
N ILE A 233 -6.41 21.20 12.03
CA ILE A 233 -6.74 20.23 13.07
C ILE A 233 -7.54 20.89 14.20
N SER A 234 -7.09 22.06 14.67
CA SER A 234 -7.78 22.77 15.77
C SER A 234 -9.17 23.25 15.38
N GLU A 235 -9.36 23.67 14.12
CA GLU A 235 -10.67 24.05 13.59
C GLU A 235 -11.63 22.86 13.51
N LEU A 236 -11.13 21.67 13.13
CA LEU A 236 -11.92 20.44 13.08
C LEU A 236 -12.48 20.07 14.46
N PHE A 237 -11.62 20.03 15.48
CA PHE A 237 -12.05 19.68 16.84
C PHE A 237 -12.74 20.84 17.57
N GLY A 238 -12.51 22.09 17.16
CA GLY A 238 -13.00 23.29 17.86
C GLY A 238 -12.29 23.53 19.20
N CYS A 239 -11.12 22.94 19.40
CA CYS A 239 -10.26 23.14 20.56
C CYS A 239 -8.79 23.12 20.11
N ASN A 240 -7.92 23.70 20.93
CA ASN A 240 -6.48 23.67 20.67
C ASN A 240 -6.00 22.24 20.98
N THR A 241 -5.86 21.41 19.95
CA THR A 241 -5.42 20.02 20.11
C THR A 241 -4.01 19.98 20.71
N SER A 242 -3.76 19.00 21.58
CA SER A 242 -2.46 18.80 22.21
C SER A 242 -1.33 18.79 21.17
N ARG A 243 -0.33 19.66 21.33
CA ARG A 243 0.82 19.77 20.41
C ARG A 243 1.85 18.65 20.59
N LYS A 244 1.54 17.59 21.33
CA LYS A 244 2.46 16.48 21.62
C LYS A 244 2.49 15.48 20.46
N PHE A 245 2.89 15.94 19.28
CA PHE A 245 3.16 15.04 18.17
C PHE A 245 4.48 14.32 18.41
N ARG A 246 4.49 13.00 18.24
CA ARG A 246 5.73 12.21 18.12
C ARG A 246 6.06 12.06 16.65
N GLU A 247 7.32 12.26 16.32
CA GLU A 247 7.83 11.95 14.99
C GLU A 247 8.08 10.44 14.92
N ILE A 248 7.52 9.79 13.91
CA ILE A 248 7.86 8.43 13.53
C ILE A 248 8.34 8.43 12.09
N THR A 249 9.26 7.52 11.80
CA THR A 249 9.70 7.26 10.44
C THR A 249 8.91 6.07 9.90
N ARG A 250 8.20 6.27 8.80
CA ARG A 250 7.55 5.18 8.08
C ARG A 250 8.33 4.90 6.81
N GLU A 251 8.87 3.70 6.74
CA GLU A 251 9.44 3.17 5.51
C GLU A 251 8.31 2.57 4.68
N ALA A 252 8.19 3.03 3.45
CA ALA A 252 7.20 2.54 2.50
C ALA A 252 7.85 2.33 1.14
N ILE A 253 7.37 1.30 0.44
CA ILE A 253 7.68 1.10 -0.96
C ILE A 253 6.66 1.92 -1.75
N VAL A 254 7.16 2.87 -2.53
CA VAL A 254 6.34 3.80 -3.31
C VAL A 254 6.73 3.71 -4.79
N PRO A 255 5.82 4.04 -5.71
CA PRO A 255 6.15 4.02 -7.12
C PRO A 255 6.98 5.27 -7.47
N LYS A 256 7.95 5.13 -8.37
CA LYS A 256 8.76 6.24 -8.90
C LYS A 256 7.98 7.11 -9.89
N ILE A 257 6.86 6.60 -10.40
CA ILE A 257 5.98 7.25 -11.37
C ILE A 257 4.57 7.23 -10.78
N ASP A 258 3.81 8.32 -10.89
CA ASP A 258 2.41 8.29 -10.47
C ASP A 258 1.63 7.26 -11.32
N PRO A 259 1.05 6.20 -10.70
CA PRO A 259 0.28 5.20 -11.43
C PRO A 259 -0.88 5.77 -12.25
N LYS A 260 -1.36 6.98 -11.94
CA LYS A 260 -2.41 7.69 -12.69
C LYS A 260 -1.95 8.20 -14.06
N GLU A 261 -0.65 8.38 -14.26
CA GLU A 261 -0.07 8.76 -15.56
C GLU A 261 -0.04 7.57 -16.54
N LEU A 262 -0.26 6.34 -16.06
CA LEU A 262 0.01 5.12 -16.79
C LEU A 262 -1.23 4.23 -16.88
N ASN A 263 -1.39 3.51 -17.99
CA ASN A 263 -2.52 2.63 -18.19
C ASN A 263 -2.10 1.15 -18.21
N ALA A 264 -2.38 0.43 -17.13
CA ALA A 264 -2.09 -1.01 -17.01
C ALA A 264 -2.72 -1.86 -18.12
N SER A 265 -3.93 -1.50 -18.56
CA SER A 265 -4.69 -2.21 -19.60
C SER A 265 -4.02 -2.10 -20.97
N ILE A 266 -3.52 -0.91 -21.31
CA ILE A 266 -2.77 -0.68 -22.56
C ILE A 266 -1.39 -1.32 -22.46
N ALA A 267 -0.69 -1.12 -21.33
CA ALA A 267 0.65 -1.66 -21.12
C ALA A 267 0.70 -3.18 -21.34
N ILE A 268 -0.20 -3.94 -20.70
CA ILE A 268 -0.23 -5.39 -20.85
C ILE A 268 -0.65 -5.83 -22.25
N SER A 269 -1.57 -5.11 -22.89
CA SER A 269 -1.97 -5.39 -24.26
C SER A 269 -0.79 -5.26 -25.22
N GLU A 270 -0.02 -4.17 -25.13
CA GLU A 270 1.13 -3.94 -26.02
C GLU A 270 2.23 -4.99 -25.83
N GLU A 271 2.55 -5.37 -24.59
CA GLU A 271 3.52 -6.43 -24.34
C GLU A 271 3.06 -7.80 -24.85
N LEU A 272 1.80 -8.17 -24.62
CA LEU A 272 1.29 -9.45 -25.11
C LEU A 272 1.26 -9.51 -26.63
N LYS A 273 0.87 -8.42 -27.31
CA LYS A 273 0.94 -8.34 -28.78
C LYS A 273 2.37 -8.49 -29.28
N TRP A 274 3.32 -7.79 -28.64
CA TRP A 274 4.72 -7.86 -29.03
C TRP A 274 5.30 -9.26 -28.82
N LEU A 275 5.11 -9.86 -27.64
CA LEU A 275 5.54 -11.23 -27.33
C LEU A 275 4.97 -12.25 -28.33
N ARG A 276 3.70 -12.09 -28.71
CA ARG A 276 3.08 -12.91 -29.75
C ARG A 276 3.75 -12.70 -31.11
N SER A 277 4.05 -11.45 -31.49
CA SER A 277 4.66 -11.11 -32.78
C SER A 277 6.07 -11.72 -32.97
N ILE A 278 6.81 -11.91 -31.88
CA ILE A 278 8.12 -12.56 -31.88
C ILE A 278 8.04 -14.08 -31.62
N GLY A 279 6.83 -14.63 -31.48
CA GLY A 279 6.61 -16.07 -31.33
C GLY A 279 6.83 -16.62 -29.92
N VAL A 280 6.85 -15.75 -28.90
CA VAL A 280 7.04 -16.16 -27.50
C VAL A 280 5.79 -16.76 -26.92
N ILE A 281 4.61 -16.23 -27.26
CA ILE A 281 3.33 -16.69 -26.74
C ILE A 281 2.36 -16.98 -27.89
N LYS A 282 1.47 -17.96 -27.68
CA LYS A 282 0.39 -18.28 -28.60
C LYS A 282 -0.94 -17.90 -27.96
N ILE A 283 -1.43 -16.71 -28.29
CA ILE A 283 -2.67 -16.13 -27.74
C ILE A 283 -3.44 -15.38 -28.84
N ASN A 284 -4.76 -15.49 -28.86
CA ASN A 284 -5.59 -14.82 -29.87
C ASN A 284 -5.93 -13.37 -29.46
N ASP A 285 -6.47 -12.58 -30.39
CA ASP A 285 -6.83 -11.18 -30.13
C ASP A 285 -7.98 -11.01 -29.12
N ASN A 286 -8.86 -12.00 -29.02
CA ASN A 286 -9.95 -11.97 -28.05
C ASN A 286 -9.42 -12.13 -26.62
N ASP A 287 -8.53 -13.08 -26.39
CA ASP A 287 -7.87 -13.29 -25.10
C ASP A 287 -7.07 -12.06 -24.67
N ILE A 288 -6.28 -11.46 -25.58
CA ILE A 288 -5.54 -10.21 -25.27
C ILE A 288 -6.53 -9.10 -24.86
N ARG A 289 -7.66 -8.98 -25.56
CA ARG A 289 -8.70 -7.99 -25.25
C ARG A 289 -9.34 -8.25 -23.89
N GLU A 290 -9.68 -9.50 -23.58
CA GLU A 290 -10.25 -9.87 -22.28
C GLU A 290 -9.29 -9.58 -21.14
N ILE A 291 -8.03 -9.99 -21.26
CA ILE A 291 -6.95 -9.70 -20.30
C ILE A 291 -6.79 -8.18 -20.12
N SER A 292 -6.71 -7.44 -21.22
CA SER A 292 -6.55 -5.99 -21.20
C SER A 292 -7.73 -5.30 -20.49
N ASN A 293 -8.97 -5.74 -20.72
CA ASN A 293 -10.16 -5.16 -20.08
C ASN A 293 -10.15 -5.29 -18.55
N ILE A 294 -9.63 -6.40 -18.02
CA ILE A 294 -9.57 -6.67 -16.58
C ILE A 294 -8.29 -6.15 -15.90
N ALA A 295 -7.24 -5.88 -16.67
CA ALA A 295 -5.94 -5.48 -16.15
C ALA A 295 -5.97 -4.16 -15.37
N ARG A 296 -5.46 -4.18 -14.14
CA ARG A 296 -5.32 -3.03 -13.23
C ARG A 296 -3.99 -3.13 -12.48
N TRP A 297 -3.40 -1.99 -12.11
CA TRP A 297 -2.31 -1.97 -11.13
C TRP A 297 -2.79 -2.61 -9.83
N GLY A 298 -2.00 -3.53 -9.25
CA GLY A 298 -2.41 -4.36 -8.12
C GLY A 298 -2.83 -5.77 -8.49
N TYR A 299 -3.08 -6.06 -9.77
CA TYR A 299 -3.44 -7.41 -10.22
C TYR A 299 -2.16 -8.20 -10.57
N ALA A 300 -1.31 -8.37 -9.57
CA ALA A 300 -0.05 -9.08 -9.65
C ALA A 300 0.21 -9.95 -8.42
N GLY A 301 1.17 -10.88 -8.53
CA GLY A 301 1.57 -11.75 -7.44
C GLY A 301 0.59 -12.89 -7.14
N TYR A 302 0.90 -13.63 -6.07
CA TYR A 302 0.30 -14.94 -5.77
C TYR A 302 -1.22 -14.94 -5.59
N ASN A 303 -1.80 -13.82 -5.16
CA ASN A 303 -3.21 -13.77 -4.82
C ASN A 303 -4.05 -12.89 -5.76
N ALA A 304 -3.43 -12.18 -6.71
CA ALA A 304 -4.14 -11.23 -7.57
C ALA A 304 -3.80 -11.26 -9.06
N ARG A 305 -2.77 -11.99 -9.49
CA ARG A 305 -2.41 -12.13 -10.91
C ARG A 305 -3.59 -12.66 -11.75
N ILE A 306 -3.58 -12.30 -13.02
CA ILE A 306 -4.58 -12.68 -14.00
C ILE A 306 -4.23 -14.03 -14.59
N GLY A 307 -5.23 -14.90 -14.71
CA GLY A 307 -5.08 -16.19 -15.39
C GLY A 307 -6.40 -16.66 -15.98
N PHE A 308 -6.33 -17.76 -16.71
CA PHE A 308 -7.51 -18.42 -17.26
C PHE A 308 -8.07 -19.42 -16.24
N TYR A 309 -9.13 -19.00 -15.54
CA TYR A 309 -9.75 -19.77 -14.45
C TYR A 309 -11.25 -19.92 -14.72
N ASP A 310 -11.83 -21.09 -14.44
CA ASP A 310 -13.24 -21.38 -14.68
C ASP A 310 -13.70 -21.01 -16.10
N GLY A 311 -12.86 -21.27 -17.11
CA GLY A 311 -13.15 -21.01 -18.51
C GLY A 311 -13.13 -19.54 -18.94
N LYS A 312 -12.59 -18.61 -18.13
CA LYS A 312 -12.46 -17.19 -18.50
C LYS A 312 -11.22 -16.52 -17.89
N TRP A 313 -10.78 -15.44 -18.52
CA TRP A 313 -9.74 -14.58 -17.94
C TRP A 313 -10.27 -13.82 -16.73
N LYS A 314 -9.60 -13.95 -15.59
CA LYS A 314 -9.96 -13.23 -14.35
C LYS A 314 -8.75 -13.15 -13.40
N PRO A 315 -8.74 -12.21 -12.44
CA PRO A 315 -7.77 -12.26 -11.36
C PRO A 315 -8.00 -13.48 -10.46
N TYR A 316 -6.92 -14.05 -9.94
CA TYR A 316 -6.93 -15.29 -9.17
C TYR A 316 -7.90 -15.28 -7.97
N PHE A 317 -8.00 -14.17 -7.23
CA PHE A 317 -8.94 -14.06 -6.09
C PHE A 317 -10.42 -14.24 -6.47
N ASN A 318 -10.77 -14.15 -7.76
CA ASN A 318 -12.12 -14.38 -8.27
C ASN A 318 -12.33 -15.80 -8.84
N ALA A 319 -11.33 -16.69 -8.75
CA ALA A 319 -11.45 -18.07 -9.19
C ALA A 319 -12.21 -18.92 -8.17
N SER A 320 -13.02 -19.88 -8.65
CA SER A 320 -13.84 -20.75 -7.80
C SER A 320 -13.01 -21.62 -6.85
N ASN A 321 -11.81 -21.98 -7.29
CA ASN A 321 -10.84 -22.80 -6.56
C ASN A 321 -9.70 -21.97 -5.94
N ALA A 322 -9.85 -20.65 -5.82
CA ALA A 322 -8.81 -19.79 -5.28
C ALA A 322 -8.51 -20.14 -3.82
N THR A 323 -7.31 -20.67 -3.57
CA THR A 323 -6.78 -20.86 -2.22
C THR A 323 -5.83 -19.73 -1.86
N LEU A 324 -5.99 -19.15 -0.67
CA LEU A 324 -5.10 -18.11 -0.18
C LEU A 324 -3.67 -18.64 -0.05
N VAL A 325 -2.76 -18.17 -0.91
CA VAL A 325 -1.34 -18.49 -0.79
C VAL A 325 -0.77 -17.64 0.34
N ARG A 326 -0.08 -18.30 1.28
CA ARG A 326 0.52 -17.65 2.43
C ARG A 326 2.03 -17.83 2.42
N CYS A 327 2.79 -16.79 2.76
CA CYS A 327 4.25 -16.86 2.77
C CYS A 327 4.86 -16.02 3.91
N ILE A 328 6.12 -16.29 4.19
CA ILE A 328 6.93 -15.59 5.19
C ILE A 328 8.06 -14.91 4.42
N GLY A 329 7.98 -13.59 4.19
CA GLY A 329 9.10 -12.85 3.61
C GLY A 329 8.69 -11.58 2.88
N THR A 330 9.53 -10.55 3.03
CA THR A 330 9.47 -9.29 2.29
C THR A 330 10.71 -9.20 1.40
N ASN A 331 10.72 -9.93 0.28
CA ASN A 331 11.80 -9.81 -0.70
C ASN A 331 11.53 -8.60 -1.61
N PHE A 332 11.82 -7.40 -1.11
CA PHE A 332 11.92 -6.22 -1.96
C PHE A 332 13.15 -6.33 -2.87
N ARG A 333 13.00 -6.01 -4.16
CA ARG A 333 14.12 -5.85 -5.09
C ARG A 333 13.97 -4.57 -5.90
N GLU A 334 15.03 -3.79 -5.99
CA GLU A 334 15.11 -2.62 -6.85
C GLU A 334 15.77 -3.03 -8.19
N TYR A 335 15.07 -2.84 -9.30
CA TYR A 335 15.47 -3.35 -10.62
C TYR A 335 16.05 -2.27 -11.55
N GLU A 336 16.07 -0.99 -11.14
CA GLU A 336 16.23 0.12 -12.09
C GLU A 336 17.66 0.34 -12.59
N GLU A 337 18.68 0.13 -11.75
CA GLU A 337 20.06 0.53 -12.08
C GLU A 337 20.74 -0.31 -13.17
N LYS A 338 20.18 -1.46 -13.53
CA LYS A 338 20.82 -2.38 -14.49
C LYS A 338 20.24 -2.33 -15.89
N LEU A 339 18.99 -1.90 -16.08
CA LEU A 339 18.27 -2.09 -17.35
C LEU A 339 18.69 -1.11 -18.45
N PRO A 340 18.91 -1.58 -19.70
CA PRO A 340 19.01 -0.74 -20.88
C PRO A 340 17.83 0.23 -20.99
N LYS A 341 18.03 1.40 -21.60
CA LYS A 341 16.99 2.44 -21.70
C LYS A 341 15.87 2.09 -22.68
N ASP A 342 16.25 1.43 -23.77
CA ASP A 342 15.33 1.11 -24.86
C ASP A 342 14.70 -0.28 -24.67
N PRO A 343 13.47 -0.50 -25.18
CA PRO A 343 12.87 -1.83 -25.19
C PRO A 343 13.65 -2.81 -26.09
N PRO A 344 13.36 -4.11 -25.99
CA PRO A 344 14.01 -5.12 -26.80
C PRO A 344 13.83 -4.91 -28.30
N SER A 345 14.92 -5.13 -29.05
CA SER A 345 14.92 -5.03 -30.51
C SER A 345 15.65 -6.22 -31.12
N LYS A 346 15.26 -6.60 -32.33
CA LYS A 346 15.96 -7.65 -33.09
C LYS A 346 17.37 -7.13 -33.37
N GLY A 347 18.39 -7.90 -33.01
CA GLY A 347 19.76 -7.56 -33.34
C GLY A 347 19.94 -7.57 -34.86
N THR A 348 20.08 -6.41 -35.50
CA THR A 348 20.73 -6.38 -36.80
C THR A 348 22.20 -6.71 -36.54
N CYS A 349 22.64 -7.90 -36.95
CA CYS A 349 24.04 -8.06 -37.37
C CYS A 349 24.22 -7.01 -38.46
N GLY A 350 24.86 -5.89 -38.13
CA GLY A 350 24.99 -4.80 -39.07
C GLY A 350 25.68 -5.35 -40.32
N ILE A 351 24.98 -5.29 -41.45
CA ILE A 351 25.56 -5.50 -42.78
C ILE A 351 26.82 -4.61 -42.93
N GLY A 352 26.90 -3.50 -42.19
CA GLY A 352 28.08 -2.66 -42.04
C GLY A 352 29.33 -3.36 -41.47
N LEU A 353 29.23 -4.35 -40.58
CA LEU A 353 30.41 -5.08 -40.05
C LEU A 353 30.94 -6.09 -41.07
N LEU A 354 30.04 -6.76 -41.80
CA LEU A 354 30.43 -7.63 -42.92
C LEU A 354 30.98 -6.80 -44.09
N ALA A 355 30.44 -5.61 -44.36
CA ALA A 355 30.98 -4.67 -45.33
C ALA A 355 32.36 -4.14 -44.90
N LEU A 356 32.59 -3.88 -43.60
CA LEU A 356 33.89 -3.45 -43.08
C LEU A 356 34.94 -4.58 -43.15
N ILE A 357 34.56 -5.82 -42.81
CA ILE A 357 35.44 -6.99 -42.94
C ILE A 357 35.74 -7.26 -44.43
N SER A 358 34.75 -7.10 -45.31
CA SER A 358 34.96 -7.19 -46.76
C SER A 358 35.86 -6.08 -47.29
N LEU A 359 35.76 -4.85 -46.74
CA LEU A 359 36.66 -3.74 -47.10
C LEU A 359 38.08 -3.96 -46.58
N ILE A 360 38.25 -4.51 -45.37
CA ILE A 360 39.58 -4.80 -44.79
C ILE A 360 40.25 -5.95 -45.56
N VAL A 361 39.50 -6.96 -46.00
CA VAL A 361 40.01 -8.03 -46.86
C VAL A 361 40.32 -7.50 -48.28
N ALA A 362 39.52 -6.58 -48.81
CA ALA A 362 39.77 -5.95 -50.12
C ALA A 362 40.94 -4.95 -50.10
N LEU A 363 41.21 -4.28 -48.96
CA LEU A 363 42.29 -3.30 -48.80
C LEU A 363 43.59 -3.91 -48.24
N GLY A 364 43.52 -5.05 -47.54
CA GLY A 364 44.68 -5.76 -46.98
C GLY A 364 45.37 -6.73 -47.97
N GLY A 365 44.79 -6.94 -49.15
CA GLY A 365 45.30 -7.83 -50.20
C GLY A 365 46.33 -7.20 -51.13
N ARG A 366 47.39 -6.56 -50.60
CA ARG A 366 48.61 -6.29 -51.37
C ARG A 366 49.83 -6.76 -50.60
N ARG A 367 50.27 -7.99 -50.94
CA ARG A 367 51.63 -8.46 -50.68
C ARG A 367 52.64 -7.42 -51.16
N ARG A 368 53.61 -7.12 -50.32
CA ARG A 368 54.93 -6.68 -50.74
C ARG A 368 55.90 -7.74 -50.22
N GLU A 369 56.44 -8.51 -51.15
CA GLU A 369 57.63 -9.35 -50.95
C GLU A 369 58.88 -8.46 -50.82
N ASP A 370 59.95 -9.11 -50.33
CA ASP A 370 61.36 -8.70 -50.26
C ASP A 370 61.75 -7.78 -49.09
N THR A 371 62.81 -8.02 -48.30
CA THR A 371 63.98 -8.92 -48.39
C THR A 371 64.74 -8.85 -47.05
N ASP A 372 65.41 -9.95 -46.70
CA ASP A 372 66.72 -10.09 -46.05
C ASP A 372 67.11 -9.35 -44.75
N ASP A 373 67.42 -10.19 -43.76
CA ASP A 373 68.71 -10.28 -43.04
C ASP A 373 69.04 -9.51 -41.74
N ILE A 374 69.67 -10.31 -40.86
CA ILE A 374 70.68 -10.02 -39.82
C ILE A 374 70.21 -9.72 -38.37
N LEU A 375 70.33 -10.80 -37.57
CA LEU A 375 71.05 -10.94 -36.29
C LEU A 375 71.05 -9.79 -35.27
N GLY A 376 70.72 -10.14 -34.02
CA GLY A 376 71.59 -9.81 -32.89
C GLY A 376 70.95 -9.07 -31.72
N GLY A 377 70.67 -9.82 -30.65
CA GLY A 377 71.32 -9.61 -29.35
C GLY A 377 70.95 -8.37 -28.50
N GLY A 378 70.32 -8.69 -27.36
CA GLY A 378 70.74 -8.15 -26.05
C GLY A 378 70.01 -6.92 -25.53
N GLY A 379 69.76 -6.89 -24.22
CA GLY A 379 69.58 -5.64 -23.49
C GLY A 379 68.51 -5.64 -22.40
N PHE A 380 68.98 -5.84 -21.18
CA PHE A 380 68.30 -5.73 -19.89
C PHE A 380 67.78 -4.31 -19.53
N THR A 381 67.01 -4.26 -18.43
CA THR A 381 66.68 -3.13 -17.50
C THR A 381 65.42 -2.31 -17.85
N SER A 382 64.35 -2.36 -17.03
CA SER A 382 64.14 -1.78 -15.69
C SER A 382 63.93 -0.26 -15.72
N ASP A 383 62.71 0.19 -15.39
CA ASP A 383 62.38 0.91 -14.14
C ASP A 383 61.27 1.97 -14.33
N LYS A 384 60.49 2.15 -13.26
CA LYS A 384 59.68 3.33 -12.86
C LYS A 384 58.52 3.83 -13.75
N GLY A 385 57.30 3.58 -13.27
CA GLY A 385 56.71 4.50 -12.29
C GLY A 385 55.53 5.39 -12.72
N LYS A 386 54.56 5.45 -11.80
CA LYS A 386 53.58 6.51 -11.48
C LYS A 386 52.26 6.58 -12.26
N SER A 387 51.23 6.07 -11.57
CA SER A 387 50.01 6.80 -11.14
C SER A 387 49.92 8.28 -11.52
N CYS A 388 48.81 8.62 -12.16
CA CYS A 388 47.75 9.42 -11.53
C CYS A 388 46.50 8.55 -11.39
#